data_AF-A0A951BAX1-F1
#
_entry.id   AF-A0A951BAX1-F1
#
_cell.length_a   1.000
_cell.length_b   1.000
_cell.length_c   1.000
_cell.angle_alpha   90.00
_cell.angle_beta   90.00
_cell.angle_gamma   90.00
#
_symmetry.space_group_name_H-M   'P 1'
#
loop_
_entity.id
_entity.type
_entity.pdbx_description
1 polymer ?
#
loop_
_entity_poly.entity_id
_entity_poly.type
_entity_poly.pdbx_seq_one_letter_code
_entity_poly.pdbx_strand_id
1 'polypeptide(L)'
;CIAGRSHGYLGGAALERRVAEINAAAPDIVWVALGVPREQAFCARFARALGNVGVLKTSGGLFNFLSGSRARAPLWMQQACLEWAFRVVQEPRRLFLRYALTSPHAIYLLARSRRLSPSHVATSEHAS
;
A
#
# COMPACT_ATOMS: atom_id res chain seq x y z
N CYS A 1 -9.03 -7.61 -18.07
CA CYS A 1 -8.74 -6.62 -19.14
C CYS A 1 -8.26 -5.32 -18.47
N ILE A 2 -7.37 -4.55 -19.10
CA ILE A 2 -6.96 -3.23 -18.56
C ILE A 2 -7.89 -2.17 -19.16
N ALA A 3 -8.75 -1.57 -18.34
CA ALA A 3 -9.71 -0.55 -18.79
C ALA A 3 -9.06 0.81 -19.14
N GLY A 4 -7.87 1.11 -18.59
CA GLY A 4 -7.15 2.35 -18.87
C GLY A 4 -5.87 2.52 -18.07
N ARG A 5 -5.09 3.56 -18.38
CA ARG A 5 -3.87 3.96 -17.65
C ARG A 5 -3.68 5.47 -17.71
N SER A 6 -3.11 6.08 -16.67
CA SER A 6 -2.80 7.51 -16.62
C SER A 6 -1.61 7.78 -15.70
N HIS A 7 -0.83 8.83 -15.98
CA HIS A 7 0.21 9.29 -15.07
C HIS A 7 -0.38 10.04 -13.86
N GLY A 8 0.39 10.09 -12.77
CA GLY A 8 -0.05 10.66 -11.49
C GLY A 8 0.09 12.18 -11.33
N TYR A 9 0.67 12.89 -12.30
CA TYR A 9 0.99 14.32 -12.21
C TYR A 9 -0.14 15.25 -12.65
N LEU A 10 -1.41 14.83 -12.49
CA LEU A 10 -2.58 15.62 -12.86
C LEU A 10 -3.05 16.52 -11.71
N GLY A 11 -3.52 17.72 -12.05
CA GLY A 11 -4.07 18.70 -11.10
C GLY A 11 -5.27 19.47 -11.67
N GLY A 12 -6.02 20.13 -10.79
CA GLY A 12 -7.17 20.97 -11.15
C GLY A 12 -8.18 20.24 -12.05
N ALA A 13 -8.65 20.94 -13.08
CA ALA A 13 -9.65 20.43 -14.04
C ALA A 13 -9.18 19.18 -14.82
N ALA A 14 -7.88 18.98 -15.02
CA ALA A 14 -7.37 17.79 -15.70
C ALA A 14 -7.56 16.53 -14.84
N LEU A 15 -7.40 16.65 -13.52
CA LEU A 15 -7.64 15.55 -12.60
C LEU A 15 -9.12 15.19 -12.53
N GLU A 16 -10.01 16.19 -12.49
CA GLU A 16 -11.45 15.95 -12.43
C GLU A 16 -12.00 15.28 -13.68
N ARG A 17 -11.55 15.72 -14.87
CA ARG A 17 -11.89 15.03 -16.13
C ARG A 17 -11.44 13.58 -16.11
N ARG A 18 -10.22 13.30 -15.63
CA ARG A 18 -9.72 11.93 -15.54
C ARG A 18 -10.54 11.07 -14.59
N VAL A 19 -10.99 11.64 -13.46
CA VAL A 19 -11.87 10.93 -12.51
C VAL A 19 -13.21 10.59 -13.15
N ALA A 20 -13.80 11.52 -13.92
CA ALA A 20 -15.03 11.26 -14.66
C ALA A 20 -14.85 10.14 -15.70
N GLU A 21 -13.75 10.14 -16.45
CA GLU A 21 -13.41 9.07 -17.40
C GLU A 21 -13.27 7.70 -16.71
N ILE A 22 -12.61 7.66 -15.55
CA ILE A 22 -12.48 6.43 -14.76
C ILE A 22 -13.85 5.94 -14.29
N ASN A 23 -14.72 6.84 -13.80
CA ASN A 23 -16.05 6.48 -13.34
C ASN A 23 -16.96 6.00 -14.48
N ALA A 24 -16.81 6.58 -15.67
CA ALA A 24 -17.54 6.15 -16.87
C ALA A 24 -17.08 4.77 -17.38
N ALA A 25 -15.79 4.45 -17.22
CA ALA A 25 -15.24 3.14 -17.58
C ALA A 25 -15.66 2.01 -16.61
N ALA A 26 -16.23 2.36 -15.45
CA ALA A 26 -16.71 1.43 -14.41
C ALA A 26 -15.78 0.23 -14.13
N PRO A 27 -14.49 0.45 -13.80
CA PRO A 27 -13.56 -0.64 -13.52
C PRO A 27 -13.83 -1.31 -12.16
N ASP A 28 -13.60 -2.61 -12.08
CA ASP A 28 -13.68 -3.35 -10.81
C ASP A 28 -12.65 -2.85 -9.79
N ILE A 29 -11.44 -2.52 -10.25
CA ILE A 29 -10.32 -2.12 -9.39
C ILE A 29 -9.54 -0.97 -10.02
N VAL A 30 -9.35 0.10 -9.26
CA VAL A 30 -8.46 1.22 -9.60
C VAL A 30 -7.24 1.20 -8.68
N TRP A 31 -6.07 1.07 -9.29
CA TRP A 31 -4.79 1.09 -8.60
C TRP A 31 -4.25 2.52 -8.56
N VAL A 32 -4.15 3.11 -7.37
CA VAL A 32 -3.68 4.48 -7.17
C VAL A 32 -2.25 4.43 -6.63
N ALA A 33 -1.31 5.00 -7.38
CA ALA A 33 0.13 4.97 -7.12
C ALA A 33 0.75 6.39 -7.08
N LEU A 34 0.13 7.29 -6.33
CA LEU A 34 0.57 8.69 -6.20
C LEU A 34 1.57 8.90 -5.05
N GLY A 35 1.80 7.88 -4.23
CA GLY A 35 2.54 7.95 -2.98
C GLY A 35 1.78 8.59 -1.83
N VAL A 36 2.28 8.35 -0.61
CA VAL A 36 1.79 9.01 0.61
C VAL A 36 2.38 10.42 0.69
N PRO A 37 1.59 11.47 0.99
CA PRO A 37 0.18 11.47 1.43
C PRO A 37 -0.86 11.64 0.31
N ARG A 38 -0.43 11.84 -0.95
CA ARG A 38 -1.32 12.20 -2.08
C ARG A 38 -2.37 11.13 -2.39
N GLU A 39 -2.05 9.86 -2.22
CA GLU A 39 -2.98 8.74 -2.39
C GLU A 39 -4.17 8.82 -1.44
N GLN A 40 -3.91 9.13 -0.17
CA GLN A 40 -4.95 9.23 0.85
C GLN A 40 -5.84 10.45 0.56
N ALA A 41 -5.25 11.58 0.20
CA ALA A 41 -5.98 12.77 -0.20
C ALA A 41 -6.84 12.53 -1.47
N PHE A 42 -6.31 11.79 -2.44
CA PHE A 42 -7.05 11.42 -3.65
C PHE A 42 -8.25 10.54 -3.31
N CYS A 43 -8.05 9.48 -2.51
CA CYS A 43 -9.13 8.59 -2.11
C CYS A 43 -10.18 9.35 -1.30
N ALA A 44 -9.76 10.17 -0.31
CA ALA A 44 -10.69 10.96 0.49
C ALA A 44 -11.52 11.94 -0.34
N ARG A 45 -10.91 12.57 -1.35
CA ARG A 45 -11.59 13.55 -2.23
C ARG A 45 -12.52 12.88 -3.24
N PHE A 46 -12.12 11.78 -3.86
CA PHE A 46 -12.81 11.23 -5.03
C PHE A 46 -13.52 9.89 -4.80
N ALA A 47 -13.42 9.27 -3.63
CA ALA A 47 -14.11 8.01 -3.34
C ALA A 47 -15.61 8.08 -3.61
N ARG A 48 -16.26 9.21 -3.29
CA ARG A 48 -17.69 9.40 -3.58
C ARG A 48 -17.99 9.63 -5.07
N ALA A 49 -17.08 10.28 -5.80
CA ALA A 49 -17.24 10.56 -7.23
C ALA A 49 -16.99 9.30 -8.10
N LEU A 50 -16.23 8.34 -7.59
CA LEU A 50 -15.92 7.06 -8.22
C LEU A 50 -16.92 5.97 -7.82
N GLY A 51 -18.22 6.29 -7.83
CA GLY A 51 -19.28 5.39 -7.36
C GLY A 51 -19.45 4.11 -8.20
N ASN A 52 -19.01 4.12 -9.46
CA ASN A 52 -19.06 2.95 -10.34
C ASN A 52 -17.79 2.08 -10.26
N VAL A 53 -16.85 2.43 -9.39
CA VAL A 53 -15.61 1.66 -9.18
C VAL A 53 -15.82 0.69 -8.03
N GLY A 54 -15.53 -0.60 -8.24
CA GLY A 54 -15.67 -1.60 -7.19
C GLY A 54 -14.73 -1.36 -6.00
N VAL A 55 -13.42 -1.20 -6.28
CA VAL A 55 -12.38 -1.02 -5.26
C VAL A 55 -11.34 0.01 -5.66
N LEU A 56 -11.03 0.92 -4.73
CA LEU A 56 -9.88 1.82 -4.79
C LEU A 56 -8.70 1.24 -3.99
N LYS A 57 -7.63 0.85 -4.69
CA LYS A 57 -6.44 0.26 -4.08
C LYS A 57 -5.27 1.23 -4.10
N THR A 58 -4.90 1.75 -2.93
CA THR A 58 -3.64 2.48 -2.76
C THR A 58 -2.46 1.51 -2.82
N SER A 59 -1.50 1.83 -3.67
CA SER A 59 -0.38 0.95 -4.01
C SER A 59 0.99 1.55 -3.68
N GLY A 60 1.04 2.85 -3.34
CA GLY A 60 2.27 3.52 -2.98
C GLY A 60 3.36 3.33 -4.04
N GLY A 61 4.55 2.99 -3.55
CA GLY A 61 5.71 2.71 -4.40
C GLY A 61 5.72 1.32 -5.06
N LEU A 62 4.62 0.55 -5.06
CA LEU A 62 4.58 -0.78 -5.69
C LEU A 62 5.08 -0.74 -7.14
N PHE A 63 4.61 0.25 -7.91
CA PHE A 63 5.01 0.40 -9.30
C PHE A 63 6.48 0.77 -9.46
N ASN A 64 7.12 1.39 -8.45
CA ASN A 64 8.56 1.66 -8.51
C ASN A 64 9.41 0.39 -8.39
N PHE A 65 8.88 -0.65 -7.74
CA PHE A 65 9.51 -1.97 -7.71
C PHE A 65 9.25 -2.73 -9.01
N LEU A 66 8.03 -2.65 -9.55
CA LEU A 66 7.67 -3.28 -10.83
C LEU A 66 8.42 -2.66 -12.01
N SER A 67 8.67 -1.34 -12.00
CA SER A 67 9.44 -0.63 -13.03
C SER A 67 10.95 -0.82 -12.90
N GLY A 68 11.44 -1.53 -11.87
CA GLY A 68 12.87 -1.70 -11.59
C GLY A 68 13.56 -0.44 -11.06
N SER A 69 12.82 0.64 -10.79
CA SER A 69 13.39 1.90 -10.30
C SER A 69 13.89 1.84 -8.85
N ARG A 70 13.46 0.83 -8.08
CA ARG A 70 13.99 0.52 -6.75
C ARG A 70 14.32 -0.96 -6.63
N ALA A 71 15.48 -1.28 -6.08
CA ALA A 71 15.86 -2.64 -5.76
C ALA A 71 15.04 -3.15 -4.58
N ARG A 72 14.52 -4.39 -4.70
CA ARG A 72 14.01 -5.14 -3.55
C ARG A 72 15.17 -5.62 -2.68
N ALA A 73 14.89 -5.85 -1.40
CA ALA A 73 15.88 -6.44 -0.51
C ALA A 73 16.29 -7.83 -0.99
N PRO A 74 17.53 -8.28 -0.76
CA PRO A 74 17.95 -9.66 -1.00
C PRO A 74 17.00 -10.68 -0.33
N LEU A 75 16.89 -11.88 -0.90
CA LEU A 75 15.96 -12.90 -0.43
C LEU A 75 16.17 -13.26 1.06
N TRP A 76 17.43 -13.34 1.50
CA TRP A 76 17.77 -13.61 2.89
C TRP A 76 17.27 -12.51 3.85
N MET A 77 17.26 -11.24 3.42
CA MET A 77 16.71 -10.14 4.22
C MET A 77 15.17 -10.18 4.24
N GLN A 78 14.54 -10.56 3.14
CA GLN A 78 13.08 -10.75 3.11
C GLN A 78 12.67 -11.88 4.07
N GLN A 79 13.38 -13.01 4.04
CA GLN A 79 13.16 -14.16 4.92
C GLN A 79 13.42 -13.82 6.40
N ALA A 80 14.40 -12.96 6.69
CA ALA A 80 14.68 -12.48 8.03
C ALA A 80 13.75 -11.34 8.50
N CYS A 81 12.73 -10.95 7.71
CA CYS A 81 11.88 -9.79 7.97
C CYS A 81 12.66 -8.47 8.12
N LEU A 82 13.84 -8.35 7.51
CA LEU A 82 14.75 -7.20 7.55
C LEU A 82 14.58 -6.24 6.36
N GLU A 83 13.54 -6.41 5.56
CA GLU A 83 13.28 -5.53 4.42
C GLU A 83 13.11 -4.06 4.84
N TRP A 84 12.57 -3.80 6.03
CA TRP A 84 12.47 -2.44 6.58
C TRP A 84 13.85 -1.79 6.75
N ALA A 85 14.86 -2.55 7.22
CA ALA A 85 16.21 -2.05 7.43
C ALA A 85 16.90 -1.74 6.09
N PHE A 86 16.72 -2.61 5.11
CA PHE A 86 17.19 -2.36 3.74
C PHE A 86 16.59 -1.08 3.14
N ARG A 87 15.30 -0.82 3.41
CA ARG A 87 14.65 0.42 2.97
C ARG A 87 15.16 1.65 3.70
N VAL A 88 15.48 1.56 5.00
CA VAL A 88 16.14 2.65 5.74
C VAL A 88 17.50 2.97 5.14
N VAL A 89 18.30 1.97 4.78
CA VAL A 89 19.60 2.18 4.13
C VAL A 89 19.45 2.85 2.75
N GLN A 90 18.41 2.49 1.99
CA GLN A 90 18.15 3.11 0.68
C GLN A 90 17.60 4.54 0.77
N GLU A 91 16.80 4.88 1.79
CA GLU A 91 16.23 6.23 1.97
C GLU A 91 16.44 6.75 3.41
N PRO A 92 17.69 6.96 3.85
CA PRO A 92 18.01 7.24 5.25
C PRO A 92 17.35 8.54 5.72
N ARG A 93 17.41 9.61 4.91
CA ARG A 93 16.82 10.92 5.25
C ARG A 93 15.29 10.88 5.41
N ARG A 94 14.60 9.99 4.69
CA ARG A 94 13.13 9.96 4.65
C ARG A 94 12.54 8.93 5.60
N LEU A 95 13.16 7.75 5.72
CA LEU A 95 12.63 6.64 6.49
C LEU A 95 13.20 6.55 7.90
N PHE A 96 14.44 7.00 8.14
CA PHE A 96 15.05 6.92 9.47
C PHE A 96 14.23 7.65 10.53
N LEU A 97 13.90 8.93 10.28
CA LEU A 97 13.08 9.74 11.18
C LEU A 97 11.70 9.12 11.43
N ARG A 98 11.07 8.59 10.37
CA ARG A 98 9.77 7.93 10.49
C ARG A 98 9.84 6.70 11.39
N TYR A 99 10.82 5.82 11.16
CA TYR A 99 10.97 4.61 11.96
C TYR A 99 11.41 4.92 13.39
N ALA A 100 12.31 5.87 13.60
CA ALA A 100 12.75 6.28 14.94
C ALA A 100 11.59 6.82 15.79
N LEU A 101 10.62 7.52 15.17
CA LEU A 101 9.48 8.10 15.90
C LEU A 101 8.31 7.12 16.10
N THR A 102 8.05 6.23 15.13
CA THR A 102 6.85 5.37 15.16
C THR A 102 7.12 3.92 15.60
N SER A 103 8.32 3.39 15.35
CA SER A 103 8.66 2.01 15.72
C SER A 103 8.81 1.77 17.22
N PRO A 104 9.25 2.71 18.07
CA PRO A 104 9.38 2.45 19.51
C PRO A 104 8.05 2.04 20.14
N HIS A 105 6.95 2.69 19.70
CA HIS A 105 5.61 2.36 20.18
C HIS A 105 5.17 0.95 19.74
N ALA A 106 5.43 0.59 18.48
CA ALA A 106 5.12 -0.75 17.98
C ALA A 106 5.96 -1.83 18.68
N ILE A 107 7.26 -1.58 18.89
CA ILE A 107 8.16 -2.48 19.61
C ILE A 107 7.73 -2.62 21.07
N TYR A 108 7.34 -1.51 21.72
CA TYR A 108 6.79 -1.52 23.07
C TYR A 108 5.53 -2.40 23.18
N LEU A 109 4.59 -2.23 22.26
CA LEU A 109 3.37 -3.05 22.21
C LEU A 109 3.68 -4.53 21.98
N LEU A 110 4.57 -4.86 21.04
CA LEU A 110 5.00 -6.23 20.74
C LEU A 110 5.75 -6.87 21.93
N ALA A 111 6.59 -6.10 22.61
CA ALA A 111 7.31 -6.55 23.80
C ALA A 111 6.34 -6.82 24.97
N ARG A 112 5.26 -6.04 25.07
CA ARG A 112 4.21 -6.20 26.07
C ARG A 112 3.22 -7.32 25.73
N SER A 113 3.01 -7.64 24.45
CA SER A 113 2.09 -8.70 24.00
C SER A 113 2.67 -10.12 24.05
N ARG A 114 3.55 -10.43 25.02
CA ARG A 114 4.21 -11.74 25.19
C ARG A 114 3.30 -12.93 25.58
N ARG A 115 2.01 -12.88 25.24
CA ARG A 115 1.08 -14.01 25.35
C ARG A 115 0.05 -13.98 24.22
N LEU A 116 0.49 -14.27 22.99
CA LEU A 116 -0.39 -14.96 22.06
C LEU A 116 0.05 -16.42 22.10
N SER A 117 -0.54 -17.16 23.05
CA SER A 117 -0.55 -18.62 22.95
C SER A 117 -1.18 -18.95 21.59
N PRO A 118 -0.55 -19.77 20.75
CA PRO A 118 -1.23 -20.31 19.59
C PRO A 118 -2.29 -21.29 20.10
N SER A 119 -3.48 -20.78 20.42
CA SER A 119 -4.64 -21.64 20.68
C SER A 119 -5.07 -22.23 19.35
N HIS A 120 -4.69 -23.49 19.14
CA HIS A 120 -5.27 -24.51 18.26
C HIS A 120 -6.38 -24.02 17.33
N VAL A 121 -6.08 -23.92 16.03
CA VAL A 121 -7.08 -24.19 15.00
C VAL A 121 -7.23 -25.71 14.98
N ALA A 122 -8.12 -26.20 15.84
CA ALA A 122 -8.53 -27.59 15.83
C ALA A 122 -9.26 -27.87 14.50
N THR A 123 -8.72 -28.86 13.79
CA THR A 123 -9.38 -29.68 12.79
C THR A 123 -10.85 -29.95 13.10
N SER A 124 -11.73 -29.69 12.15
CA SER A 124 -12.95 -30.48 11.98
C SER A 124 -13.03 -30.94 10.52
N GLU A 125 -12.33 -32.04 10.24
CA GLU A 125 -12.80 -33.05 9.30
C GLU A 125 -14.06 -33.69 9.91
N HIS A 126 -15.21 -33.48 9.27
CA HIS A 126 -16.36 -34.38 9.26
C HIS A 126 -16.97 -34.17 7.86
N ALA A 127 -16.72 -35.02 6.86
CA ALA A 127 -17.18 -36.41 6.76
C ALA A 127 -18.66 -36.55 7.13
N SER A 128 -19.53 -36.28 6.16
CA SER A 128 -20.76 -37.02 5.85
C SER A 128 -21.30 -36.54 4.51
#